data_AF-X1TLW6-F1
#
_entry.id   AF-X1TLW6-F1
#
_cell.length_a   1.000
_cell.length_b   1.000
_cell.length_c   1.000
_cell.angle_alpha   90.00
_cell.angle_beta   90.00
_cell.angle_gamma   90.00
#
_symmetry.space_group_name_H-M   'P 1'
#
loop_
_entity.id
_entity.type
_entity.pdbx_description
1 polymer ?
#
loop_
_entity_poly.entity_id
_entity_poly.type
_entity_poly.pdbx_seq_one_letter_code
_entity_poly.pdbx_strand_id
1 'polypeptide(L)'
;MNNGRNIFQEFKRRIGVDVPWSTIDEVVLSNQNILRPVKGHAFEILFDEILHKYLKCDIRPGPGGDTDVDRILINNEGQRITLQLKTCTTSTIV
;
A
#
# COMPACT_ATOMS: atom_id res chain seq x y z
N MET A 1 0.38 -29.39 1.78
CA MET A 1 0.96 -28.20 2.45
C MET A 1 1.98 -27.60 1.50
N ASN A 2 1.60 -26.62 0.67
CA ASN A 2 2.49 -26.08 -0.37
C ASN A 2 3.15 -24.79 0.12
N ASN A 3 4.48 -24.84 0.13
CA ASN A 3 5.48 -23.78 0.35
C ASN A 3 4.96 -22.36 0.12
N GLY A 4 4.75 -21.62 1.22
CA GLY A 4 4.74 -20.17 1.19
C GLY A 4 6.14 -19.65 0.88
N ARG A 5 6.55 -19.66 -0.41
CA ARG A 5 7.71 -18.89 -0.84
C ARG A 5 7.44 -17.44 -0.43
N ASN A 6 8.32 -16.91 0.41
CA ASN A 6 8.26 -15.51 0.83
C ASN A 6 8.30 -14.65 -0.45
N ILE A 7 7.15 -14.08 -0.84
CA ILE A 7 6.97 -13.30 -2.08
C ILE A 7 8.04 -12.20 -2.19
N PHE A 8 8.47 -11.67 -1.05
CA PHE A 8 9.55 -10.69 -0.96
C PHE A 8 10.90 -11.24 -1.45
N GLN A 9 11.23 -12.48 -1.11
CA GLN A 9 12.46 -13.14 -1.57
C GLN A 9 12.39 -13.44 -3.07
N GLU A 10 11.22 -13.85 -3.58
CA GLU A 10 11.02 -14.06 -5.02
C GLU A 10 11.08 -12.74 -5.80
N PHE A 11 10.52 -11.66 -5.25
CA PHE A 11 10.63 -10.32 -5.81
C PHE A 11 12.09 -9.86 -5.86
N LYS A 12 12.82 -9.91 -4.73
CA LYS A 12 14.26 -9.60 -4.65
C LYS A 12 15.09 -10.41 -5.66
N ARG A 13 14.79 -11.70 -5.78
CA ARG A 13 15.44 -12.60 -6.74
C ARG A 13 15.18 -12.18 -8.20
N ARG A 14 13.96 -11.75 -8.52
CA ARG A 14 13.59 -11.34 -9.89
C ARG A 14 14.18 -10.00 -10.31
N ILE A 15 14.21 -9.03 -9.39
CA ILE A 15 14.86 -7.74 -9.66
C ILE A 15 16.39 -7.88 -9.69
N GLY A 16 16.93 -8.92 -9.03
CA GLY A 16 18.36 -9.24 -9.05
C GLY A 16 19.23 -8.25 -8.26
N VAL A 17 18.61 -7.32 -7.54
CA VAL A 17 19.25 -6.25 -6.79
C VAL A 17 18.54 -6.05 -5.45
N ASP A 18 19.30 -5.78 -4.40
CA ASP A 18 18.72 -5.27 -3.15
C ASP A 18 18.69 -3.74 -3.24
N VAL A 19 17.49 -3.17 -3.35
CA VAL A 19 17.31 -1.73 -3.57
C VAL A 19 16.98 -1.06 -2.24
N PRO A 20 17.79 -0.11 -1.77
CA PRO A 20 17.45 0.70 -0.61
C PRO A 20 16.15 1.48 -0.83
N TRP A 21 15.34 1.61 0.21
CA TRP A 21 14.09 2.39 0.14
C TRP A 21 14.32 3.86 -0.28
N SER A 22 15.47 4.44 0.08
CA SER A 22 15.86 5.79 -0.37
C SER A 22 15.92 5.91 -1.90
N THR A 23 16.44 4.88 -2.59
CA THR A 23 16.49 4.85 -4.06
C THR A 23 15.09 4.76 -4.66
N ILE A 24 14.18 4.01 -4.02
CA ILE A 24 12.78 3.94 -4.47
C ILE A 24 12.11 5.32 -4.32
N ASP A 25 12.35 6.00 -3.19
CA ASP A 25 11.84 7.35 -2.98
C ASP A 25 12.41 8.34 -4.01
N GLU A 26 13.72 8.31 -4.30
CA GLU A 26 14.34 9.12 -5.35
C GLU A 26 13.70 8.88 -6.73
N VAL A 27 13.48 7.61 -7.11
CA VAL A 27 12.81 7.26 -8.36
C VAL A 27 11.40 7.82 -8.39
N VAL A 28 10.63 7.68 -7.30
CA VAL A 28 9.27 8.24 -7.21
C VAL A 28 9.30 9.77 -7.32
N LEU A 29 10.30 10.42 -6.73
CA LEU A 29 10.51 11.87 -6.81
C LEU A 29 10.95 12.33 -8.22
N SER A 30 11.59 11.47 -9.02
CA SER A 30 12.01 11.81 -10.39
C SER A 30 10.82 12.01 -11.35
N ASN A 31 9.68 11.35 -11.11
CA ASN A 31 8.45 11.52 -11.88
C ASN A 31 7.22 11.40 -10.97
N GLN A 32 7.09 12.42 -10.13
CA GLN A 32 6.10 12.45 -9.08
C GLN A 32 4.64 12.34 -9.55
N ASN A 33 4.33 12.80 -10.76
CA ASN A 33 2.94 12.82 -11.26
C ASN A 33 2.47 11.41 -11.66
N ILE A 34 3.39 10.55 -12.07
CA ILE A 34 3.07 9.17 -12.47
C ILE A 34 3.33 8.21 -11.31
N LEU A 35 4.44 8.39 -10.59
CA LEU A 35 4.92 7.38 -9.64
C LEU A 35 4.34 7.53 -8.23
N ARG A 36 3.87 8.73 -7.82
CA ARG A 36 3.15 8.89 -6.53
C ARG A 36 1.84 8.10 -6.53
N PRO A 37 0.96 8.18 -7.56
CA PRO A 37 -0.24 7.34 -7.63
C PRO A 37 0.07 5.85 -7.57
N VAL A 38 1.12 5.39 -8.26
CA VAL A 38 1.54 3.97 -8.24
C VAL A 38 1.98 3.54 -6.84
N LYS A 39 2.80 4.35 -6.17
CA LYS A 39 3.24 4.09 -4.78
C LYS A 39 2.05 4.07 -3.82
N GLY A 40 1.11 5.02 -3.97
CA GLY A 40 -0.12 5.07 -3.18
C GLY A 40 -0.96 3.80 -3.35
N HIS A 41 -1.26 3.43 -4.59
CA HIS A 41 -2.06 2.25 -4.88
C HIS A 41 -1.41 0.95 -4.38
N ALA A 42 -0.09 0.80 -4.54
CA ALA A 42 0.63 -0.35 -4.01
C ALA A 42 0.53 -0.45 -2.47
N PHE A 43 0.58 0.69 -1.78
CA PHE A 43 0.39 0.75 -0.33
C PHE A 43 -1.02 0.33 0.08
N GLU A 44 -2.05 0.79 -0.63
CA GLU A 44 -3.42 0.39 -0.34
C GLU A 44 -3.64 -1.13 -0.46
N ILE A 45 -3.08 -1.77 -1.50
CA ILE A 45 -3.17 -3.23 -1.66
C ILE A 45 -2.52 -3.96 -0.48
N LEU A 46 -1.31 -3.54 -0.09
CA LEU A 46 -0.62 -4.13 1.06
C LEU A 46 -1.39 -3.95 2.36
N PHE A 47 -2.01 -2.78 2.53
CA PHE A 47 -2.85 -2.48 3.68
C PHE A 47 -4.07 -3.40 3.73
N ASP A 48 -4.76 -3.59 2.60
CA ASP A 48 -5.92 -4.49 2.48
C ASP A 48 -5.54 -5.94 2.83
N GLU A 49 -4.40 -6.44 2.34
CA GLU A 49 -3.89 -7.79 2.68
C GLU A 49 -3.65 -7.96 4.19
N ILE A 50 -3.06 -6.96 4.84
CA ILE A 50 -2.79 -6.96 6.29
C ILE A 50 -4.11 -6.96 7.06
N LEU A 51 -5.05 -6.06 6.72
CA LEU A 51 -6.34 -5.99 7.40
C LEU A 51 -7.14 -7.28 7.23
N HIS A 52 -7.16 -7.86 6.04
CA HIS A 52 -7.83 -9.12 5.78
C HIS A 52 -7.21 -10.26 6.62
N LYS A 53 -5.88 -10.30 6.70
CA LYS A 53 -5.14 -11.32 7.46
C LYS A 53 -5.36 -11.22 8.97
N TYR A 54 -5.34 -10.02 9.54
CA TYR A 54 -5.31 -9.84 11.00
C TYR A 54 -6.66 -9.44 11.60
N LEU A 55 -7.44 -8.58 10.93
CA LEU A 55 -8.69 -8.06 11.47
C LEU A 55 -9.93 -8.77 10.92
N LYS A 56 -9.80 -9.51 9.80
CA LYS A 56 -10.90 -10.27 9.17
C LYS A 56 -12.16 -9.44 8.93
N CYS A 57 -12.02 -8.13 8.70
CA CYS A 57 -13.13 -7.23 8.41
C CYS A 57 -13.49 -7.22 6.92
N ASP A 58 -14.71 -6.79 6.60
CA ASP A 58 -15.09 -6.47 5.22
C ASP A 58 -14.46 -5.12 4.85
N ILE A 59 -13.74 -5.09 3.74
CA ILE A 59 -13.00 -3.93 3.25
C ILE A 59 -13.59 -3.56 1.91
N ARG A 60 -14.12 -2.34 1.81
CA ARG A 60 -14.67 -1.82 0.56
C ARG A 60 -13.83 -0.65 0.06
N PRO A 61 -13.71 -0.49 -1.27
CA PRO A 61 -13.12 0.72 -1.83
C PRO A 61 -13.95 1.93 -1.41
N GLY A 62 -13.28 3.07 -1.24
CA GLY A 62 -13.97 4.35 -1.11
C GLY A 62 -14.82 4.68 -2.35
N PRO A 63 -15.72 5.67 -2.24
CA PRO A 63 -16.45 6.18 -3.39
C PRO A 63 -15.46 6.69 -4.46
N GLY A 64 -15.62 6.23 -5.69
CA GLY A 64 -14.79 6.68 -6.81
C GLY A 64 -14.92 8.18 -7.04
N GLY A 65 -13.82 8.84 -7.39
CA GLY A 65 -13.75 10.29 -7.59
C GLY A 65 -12.86 10.97 -6.55
N ASP A 66 -12.98 12.30 -6.44
CA ASP A 66 -12.16 13.14 -5.56
C ASP A 66 -12.74 13.14 -4.13
N THR A 67 -12.67 11.99 -3.47
CA THR A 67 -13.09 11.83 -2.08
C THR A 67 -11.89 11.52 -1.20
N ASP A 68 -11.82 12.10 -0.01
CA ASP A 68 -10.77 11.83 0.99
C ASP A 68 -10.91 10.44 1.65
N VAL A 69 -11.56 9.49 0.97
CA VAL A 69 -11.86 8.15 1.48
C VAL A 69 -11.26 7.12 0.53
N ASP A 70 -10.22 6.44 0.98
CA ASP A 70 -9.58 5.36 0.23
C ASP A 70 -10.23 4.00 0.54
N ARG A 71 -10.60 3.77 1.81
CA ARG A 71 -11.20 2.51 2.28
C ARG A 71 -12.35 2.71 3.26
N ILE A 72 -13.33 1.82 3.20
CA ILE A 72 -14.42 1.71 4.17
C ILE A 72 -14.30 0.33 4.82
N LEU A 73 -14.03 0.29 6.12
CA LEU A 73 -14.03 -0.93 6.91
C LEU A 73 -15.40 -1.13 7.55
N ILE A 74 -15.89 -2.36 7.49
CA ILE A 74 -17.11 -2.78 8.20
C ILE A 74 -16.70 -3.86 9.21
N ASN A 75 -16.87 -3.55 10.50
CA ASN A 75 -16.59 -4.52 11.56
C ASN A 75 -17.75 -5.53 11.69
N ASN A 76 -17.59 -6.52 12.57
CA ASN A 76 -18.60 -7.57 12.77
C ASN A 76 -19.93 -7.07 13.34
N GLU A 77 -19.95 -5.88 13.92
CA GLU A 77 -21.15 -5.21 14.46
C GLU A 77 -21.87 -4.35 13.41
N GLY A 78 -21.32 -4.28 12.18
CA GLY A 78 -21.87 -3.48 11.08
C GLY A 78 -21.46 -2.00 11.13
N GLN A 79 -20.57 -1.60 12.03
CA GLN A 79 -20.06 -0.23 12.10
C GLN A 79 -19.13 0.06 10.93
N ARG A 80 -19.32 1.24 10.31
CA ARG A 80 -18.51 1.74 9.19
C ARG A 80 -17.41 2.67 9.69
N ILE A 81 -16.18 2.43 9.25
CA ILE A 81 -15.02 3.29 9.51
C ILE A 81 -14.40 3.66 8.17
N THR A 82 -14.29 4.97 7.90
CA THR A 82 -13.64 5.48 6.69
C THR A 82 -12.18 5.78 6.96
N LEU A 83 -11.31 5.40 6.03
CA LEU A 83 -9.86 5.59 6.12
C LEU A 83 -9.35 6.40 4.94
N GLN A 84 -8.41 7.30 5.24
CA GLN A 84 -7.54 7.94 4.26
C GLN A 84 -6.12 7.42 4.47
N LEU A 85 -5.52 6.88 3.41
CA LEU A 85 -4.22 6.23 3.41
C LEU A 85 -3.20 7.16 2.74
N LYS A 86 -2.13 7.48 3.46
CA LYS A 86 -1.02 8.27 2.94
C LYS A 86 0.28 7.50 3.13
N THR A 87 1.12 7.49 2.10
CA THR A 87 2.48 6.95 2.22
C THR A 87 3.39 8.00 2.84
N CYS A 88 4.31 7.56 3.70
CA CYS A 88 5.32 8.44 4.25
C CYS A 88 6.19 9.00 3.10
N THR A 89 6.44 10.31 3.16
CA THR A 89 7.50 10.95 2.39
C THR A 89 8.70 11.10 3.29
N THR A 90 9.80 10.45 2.94
CA THR A 90 11.10 10.73 3.56
C THR A 90 11.62 12.03 2.96
N SER A 91 10.97 13.14 3.32
CA SER A 91 11.45 14.47 2.94
C SER A 91 12.66 14.78 3.82
N THR A 92 13.86 14.46 3.35
CA THR A 92 15.05 15.14 3.86
C THR A 92 14.93 16.58 3.38
N ILE A 93 14.50 17.47 4.28
CA ILE A 93 14.67 18.91 4.07
C ILE A 93 16.18 19.11 3.98
N VAL A 94 16.67 19.42 2.79
CA VAL A 94 18.06 19.84 2.54
C VAL A 94 18.12 21.36 2.65
#